data_AF-S0NVL7-F1
#
_entry.id   AF-S0NVL7-F1
#
_cell.length_a   1.000
_cell.length_b   1.000
_cell.length_c   1.000
_cell.angle_alpha   90.00
_cell.angle_beta   90.00
_cell.angle_gamma   90.00
#
_symmetry.space_group_name_H-M   'P 1'
#
loop_
_entity.id
_entity.type
_entity.pdbx_description
1 polymer ?
#
loop_
_entity_poly.entity_id
_entity_poly.type
_entity_poly.pdbx_seq_one_letter_code
_entity_poly.pdbx_strand_id
1 'polypeptide(L)'
;MKNYRERLEKYQNNEMTDAEATIFEKELQDATALFDYLLEHEELEDFPPTSDSAFKEDKQVKQKIRQRLYRVTAIITIVVLLIIGGSSYLIPKLLDAYYYNPLENQKLDENGDFRKLQPSKMELYQRVYQQVALEQDRFVNTSITKIGPATYEVHQMNFNDFKGNPSINTYVINKGKVASIQAETNVNPSLIYHQHLVLPDYLVDHEKDTSPGTLKSKIEKLPESSWLKLKLPFPKPLTWDNLQQFISEHPEVTFYTATLKGFDNLGVRLDYENNYTDTLSGFNIPKYDSVFIEQLEKDYPQLISPTGTIRPSMTEDDVKSFLISNFTYLLNHPEDNFVQYTAGIFHQKQDYQNALTSLKNDELEFSHIEVALPKSIYSTFVTLDNFHYVTLEDLAIFSMYQTD
;
A
#
# COMPACT_ATOMS: atom_id res chain seq x y z
N MET A 1 -25.61 -3.91 -31.65
CA MET A 1 -25.90 -3.64 -33.08
C MET A 1 -27.03 -4.58 -33.49
N LYS A 2 -28.13 -4.06 -34.05
CA LYS A 2 -29.29 -4.87 -34.45
C LYS A 2 -28.91 -5.75 -35.65
N ASN A 3 -29.17 -7.05 -35.58
CA ASN A 3 -28.71 -8.02 -36.58
C ASN A 3 -29.50 -7.88 -37.88
N TYR A 4 -28.89 -7.28 -38.92
CA TYR A 4 -29.53 -6.98 -40.21
C TYR A 4 -30.01 -8.24 -40.94
N ARG A 5 -29.31 -9.36 -40.71
CA ARG A 5 -29.63 -10.68 -41.28
C ARG A 5 -30.99 -11.22 -40.79
N GLU A 6 -31.26 -11.07 -39.50
CA GLU A 6 -32.55 -11.50 -38.91
C GLU A 6 -33.72 -10.66 -39.41
N ARG A 7 -33.51 -9.37 -39.70
CA ARG A 7 -34.56 -8.49 -40.28
C ARG A 7 -34.84 -8.81 -41.74
N LEU A 8 -33.80 -9.13 -42.52
CA LEU A 8 -33.93 -9.56 -43.91
C LEU A 8 -34.70 -10.89 -44.02
N GLU A 9 -34.38 -11.86 -43.16
CA GLU A 9 -35.07 -13.16 -43.11
C GLU A 9 -36.55 -12.99 -42.72
N LYS A 10 -36.86 -12.12 -41.75
CA LYS A 10 -38.26 -11.79 -41.39
C LYS A 10 -39.03 -11.08 -42.50
N TYR A 11 -38.39 -10.18 -43.24
CA TYR A 11 -38.99 -9.51 -44.40
C TYR A 11 -39.28 -10.52 -45.52
N GLN A 12 -38.34 -11.41 -45.83
CA GLN A 12 -38.52 -12.46 -46.86
C GLN A 12 -39.61 -13.48 -46.50
N ASN A 13 -39.82 -13.72 -45.21
CA ASN A 13 -40.84 -14.65 -44.72
C ASN A 13 -42.22 -13.99 -44.47
N ASN A 14 -42.40 -12.70 -44.80
CA ASN A 14 -43.62 -11.90 -44.49
C ASN A 14 -43.98 -11.86 -42.99
N GLU A 15 -42.98 -11.93 -42.12
CA GLU A 15 -43.15 -11.95 -40.65
C GLU A 15 -42.97 -10.56 -40.02
N MET A 16 -42.88 -9.52 -40.84
CA MET A 16 -42.82 -8.11 -40.40
C MET A 16 -44.20 -7.45 -40.47
N THR A 17 -44.46 -6.52 -39.56
CA THR A 17 -45.65 -5.65 -39.67
C THR A 17 -45.48 -4.66 -40.83
N ASP A 18 -46.57 -4.23 -41.47
CA ASP A 18 -46.53 -3.33 -42.64
C ASP A 18 -45.72 -2.04 -42.40
N ALA A 19 -45.80 -1.50 -41.17
CA ALA A 19 -45.04 -0.32 -40.76
C ALA A 19 -43.53 -0.61 -40.64
N GLU A 20 -43.15 -1.79 -40.15
CA GLU A 20 -41.74 -2.22 -40.04
C GLU A 20 -41.14 -2.58 -41.41
N ALA A 21 -41.94 -3.18 -42.30
CA ALA A 21 -41.55 -3.49 -43.67
C ALA A 21 -41.25 -2.21 -44.46
N THR A 22 -42.10 -1.18 -44.36
CA THR A 22 -41.90 0.11 -45.05
C THR A 22 -40.62 0.82 -44.58
N ILE A 23 -40.31 0.77 -43.28
CA ILE A 23 -39.07 1.34 -42.73
C ILE A 23 -37.85 0.56 -43.22
N PHE A 24 -37.94 -0.77 -43.27
CA PHE A 24 -36.86 -1.63 -43.73
C PHE A 24 -36.59 -1.50 -45.25
N GLU A 25 -37.64 -1.34 -46.06
CA GLU A 25 -37.52 -1.06 -47.49
C GLU A 25 -36.81 0.27 -47.76
N LYS A 26 -37.13 1.30 -46.96
CA LYS A 26 -36.44 2.59 -47.05
C LYS A 26 -34.96 2.48 -46.68
N GLU A 27 -34.64 1.73 -45.62
CA GLU A 27 -33.25 1.44 -45.24
C GLU A 27 -32.50 0.64 -46.33
N LEU A 28 -33.17 -0.28 -47.03
CA LEU A 28 -32.64 -1.02 -48.18
C LEU A 28 -32.37 -0.12 -49.38
N GLN A 29 -33.29 0.82 -49.68
CA GLN A 29 -33.08 1.80 -50.76
C GLN A 29 -31.90 2.73 -50.44
N ASP A 30 -31.81 3.23 -49.22
CA ASP A 30 -30.71 4.09 -48.79
C ASP A 30 -29.36 3.34 -48.85
N ALA A 31 -29.35 2.06 -48.45
CA ALA A 31 -28.17 1.21 -48.58
C ALA A 31 -27.81 0.93 -50.05
N THR A 32 -28.80 0.71 -50.92
CA THR A 32 -28.60 0.48 -52.35
C THR A 32 -28.04 1.73 -53.03
N ALA A 33 -28.58 2.91 -52.72
CA ALA A 33 -28.06 4.18 -53.21
C ALA A 33 -26.61 4.44 -52.74
N LEU A 34 -26.27 4.04 -51.50
CA LEU A 34 -24.90 4.11 -50.99
C LEU A 34 -23.97 3.14 -51.73
N PHE A 35 -24.44 1.94 -52.05
CA PHE A 35 -23.71 0.95 -52.85
C PHE A 35 -23.53 1.41 -54.29
N ASP A 36 -24.56 1.97 -54.91
CA ASP A 36 -24.50 2.55 -56.26
C ASP A 36 -23.52 3.72 -56.28
N TYR A 37 -23.55 4.61 -55.29
CA TYR A 37 -22.57 5.71 -55.16
C TYR A 37 -21.12 5.20 -55.01
N LEU A 38 -20.93 4.12 -54.25
CA LEU A 38 -19.62 3.48 -54.07
C LEU A 38 -19.15 2.73 -55.34
N LEU A 39 -20.07 2.14 -56.10
CA LEU A 39 -19.80 1.45 -57.36
C LEU A 39 -19.54 2.44 -58.50
N GLU A 40 -20.22 3.58 -58.51
CA GLU A 40 -20.03 4.66 -59.49
C GLU A 40 -18.69 5.40 -59.29
N HIS A 41 -18.07 5.28 -58.11
CA HIS A 41 -16.73 5.81 -57.81
C HIS A 41 -15.59 4.76 -57.96
N GLU A 42 -15.88 3.50 -58.28
CA GLU A 42 -14.89 2.53 -58.78
C GLU A 42 -15.01 2.47 -60.31
N GLU A 43 -14.17 3.21 -61.03
CA GLU A 43 -14.09 3.21 -62.50
C GLU A 43 -14.07 1.78 -63.06
N LEU A 44 -15.17 1.36 -63.70
CA LEU A 44 -15.26 0.17 -64.52
C LEU A 44 -14.54 0.46 -65.84
N GLU A 45 -13.27 0.05 -65.96
CA GLU A 45 -12.58 0.01 -67.25
C GLU A 45 -13.30 -0.94 -68.23
N ASP A 46 -13.50 -0.42 -69.45
CA ASP A 46 -14.23 -0.97 -70.59
C ASP A 46 -14.08 -2.49 -70.83
N PHE A 47 -15.22 -3.15 -71.04
CA PHE A 47 -15.28 -4.46 -71.70
C PHE A 47 -15.29 -4.28 -73.23
N PRO A 48 -14.34 -4.84 -74.01
CA PRO A 48 -14.51 -4.99 -75.45
C PRO A 48 -15.34 -6.26 -75.77
N PRO A 49 -16.04 -6.31 -76.91
CA PRO A 49 -17.04 -7.34 -77.18
C PRO A 49 -16.41 -8.67 -77.68
N THR A 50 -16.89 -9.75 -77.07
CA THR A 50 -17.08 -11.14 -77.58
C THR A 50 -16.12 -11.72 -78.64
N SER A 51 -15.37 -12.78 -78.27
CA SER A 51 -15.24 -14.01 -79.09
C SER A 51 -14.65 -15.21 -78.30
N ASP A 52 -15.33 -16.36 -78.42
CA ASP A 52 -14.86 -17.76 -78.39
C ASP A 52 -13.80 -18.24 -77.37
N SER A 53 -13.96 -17.96 -76.07
CA SER A 53 -13.09 -18.58 -75.05
C SER A 53 -13.78 -19.03 -73.73
N ALA A 54 -15.04 -19.47 -73.82
CA ALA A 54 -15.93 -19.79 -72.70
C ALA A 54 -15.43 -20.84 -71.66
N PHE A 55 -14.31 -21.55 -71.89
CA PHE A 55 -13.71 -22.47 -70.92
C PHE A 55 -12.40 -21.99 -70.26
N LYS A 56 -11.80 -20.89 -70.73
CA LYS A 56 -10.62 -20.26 -70.09
C LYS A 56 -10.99 -19.08 -69.19
N GLU A 57 -12.06 -18.37 -69.51
CA GLU A 57 -12.56 -17.23 -68.72
C GLU A 57 -13.01 -17.64 -67.32
N ASP A 58 -13.72 -18.77 -67.17
CA ASP A 58 -14.25 -19.20 -65.87
C ASP A 58 -13.13 -19.54 -64.86
N LYS A 59 -11.97 -20.01 -65.34
CA LYS A 59 -10.77 -20.22 -64.50
C LYS A 59 -10.11 -18.91 -64.09
N GLN A 60 -10.00 -17.94 -65.00
CA GLN A 60 -9.37 -16.65 -64.72
C GLN A 60 -10.23 -15.77 -63.81
N VAL A 61 -11.56 -15.82 -63.96
CA VAL A 61 -12.51 -15.16 -63.06
C VAL A 61 -12.44 -15.79 -61.66
N LYS A 62 -12.46 -17.12 -61.54
CA LYS A 62 -12.28 -17.81 -60.24
C LYS A 62 -10.93 -17.51 -59.60
N GLN A 63 -9.86 -17.34 -60.37
CA GLN A 63 -8.53 -17.00 -59.85
C GLN A 63 -8.45 -15.55 -59.35
N LYS A 64 -9.03 -14.59 -60.09
CA LYS A 64 -9.16 -13.19 -59.67
C LYS A 64 -10.04 -13.04 -58.43
N ILE A 65 -11.16 -13.76 -58.35
CA ILE A 65 -12.04 -13.78 -57.17
C ILE A 65 -11.30 -14.37 -55.96
N ARG A 66 -10.57 -15.48 -56.13
CA ARG A 66 -9.74 -16.05 -55.05
C ARG A 66 -8.65 -15.09 -54.59
N GLN A 67 -7.94 -14.43 -55.49
CA GLN A 67 -6.92 -13.43 -55.13
C GLN A 67 -7.53 -12.23 -54.39
N ARG A 68 -8.71 -11.76 -54.80
CA ARG A 68 -9.44 -10.67 -54.11
C ARG A 68 -9.89 -11.12 -52.72
N LEU A 69 -10.43 -12.33 -52.59
CA LEU A 69 -10.78 -12.93 -51.29
C LEU A 69 -9.56 -13.08 -50.38
N TYR A 70 -8.44 -13.62 -50.87
CA TYR A 70 -7.20 -13.73 -50.08
C TYR A 70 -6.68 -12.36 -49.63
N ARG A 71 -6.75 -11.33 -50.49
CA ARG A 71 -6.36 -9.97 -50.12
C ARG A 71 -7.28 -9.40 -49.03
N VAL A 72 -8.59 -9.58 -49.15
CA VAL A 72 -9.56 -9.14 -48.12
C VAL A 72 -9.35 -9.90 -46.80
N THR A 73 -9.20 -11.22 -46.85
CA THR A 73 -8.91 -12.04 -45.66
C THR A 73 -7.59 -11.64 -45.00
N ALA A 74 -6.55 -11.35 -45.79
CA ALA A 74 -5.28 -10.86 -45.27
C ALA A 74 -5.44 -9.51 -44.58
N ILE A 75 -6.18 -8.56 -45.18
CA ILE A 75 -6.46 -7.25 -44.56
C ILE A 75 -7.24 -7.43 -43.26
N ILE A 76 -8.32 -8.22 -43.25
CA ILE A 76 -9.11 -8.49 -42.04
C ILE A 76 -8.22 -9.12 -40.96
N THR A 77 -7.37 -10.08 -41.32
CA THR A 77 -6.44 -10.72 -40.37
C THR A 77 -5.46 -9.71 -39.79
N ILE A 78 -4.89 -8.83 -40.62
CA ILE A 78 -3.98 -7.76 -40.17
C ILE A 78 -4.71 -6.79 -39.24
N VAL A 79 -5.94 -6.37 -39.57
CA VAL A 79 -6.75 -5.47 -38.74
C VAL A 79 -7.06 -6.12 -37.39
N VAL A 80 -7.46 -7.39 -37.38
CA VAL A 80 -7.72 -8.13 -36.13
C VAL A 80 -6.44 -8.25 -35.29
N LEU A 81 -5.30 -8.55 -35.91
CA LEU A 81 -4.00 -8.58 -35.21
C LEU A 81 -3.61 -7.21 -34.66
N LEU A 82 -3.88 -6.12 -35.39
CA LEU A 82 -3.64 -4.75 -34.91
C LEU A 82 -4.57 -4.39 -33.75
N ILE A 83 -5.83 -4.80 -33.78
CA ILE A 83 -6.77 -4.57 -32.68
C ILE A 83 -6.35 -5.37 -31.45
N ILE A 84 -6.01 -6.65 -31.60
CA ILE A 84 -5.59 -7.52 -30.48
C ILE A 84 -4.23 -7.07 -29.92
N GLY A 85 -3.25 -6.79 -30.79
CA GLY A 85 -1.92 -6.33 -30.39
C GLY A 85 -1.96 -4.92 -29.80
N GLY A 86 -2.71 -4.01 -30.43
CA GLY A 86 -2.93 -2.66 -29.94
C GLY A 86 -3.66 -2.66 -28.61
N SER A 87 -4.73 -3.44 -28.45
CA SER A 87 -5.46 -3.53 -27.19
C SER A 87 -4.61 -4.16 -26.07
N SER A 88 -3.90 -5.26 -26.34
CA SER A 88 -3.06 -5.91 -25.33
C SER A 88 -1.84 -5.09 -24.89
N TYR A 89 -1.30 -4.21 -25.75
CA TYR A 89 -0.12 -3.41 -25.40
C TYR A 89 -0.47 -1.98 -24.93
N LEU A 90 -1.43 -1.31 -25.57
CA LEU A 90 -1.77 0.09 -25.28
C LEU A 90 -2.72 0.21 -24.09
N ILE A 91 -3.72 -0.66 -23.97
CA ILE A 91 -4.71 -0.55 -22.89
C ILE A 91 -4.05 -0.65 -21.52
N PRO A 92 -3.12 -1.59 -21.24
CA PRO A 92 -2.46 -1.63 -19.95
C PRO A 92 -1.70 -0.34 -19.63
N LYS A 93 -0.90 0.18 -20.56
CA LYS A 93 -0.15 1.42 -20.37
C LYS A 93 -1.06 2.62 -20.12
N LEU A 94 -2.18 2.72 -20.83
CA LEU A 94 -3.16 3.78 -20.64
C LEU A 94 -3.85 3.67 -19.27
N LEU A 95 -4.20 2.45 -18.86
CA LEU A 95 -4.78 2.23 -17.54
C LEU A 95 -3.79 2.56 -16.43
N ASP A 96 -2.52 2.18 -16.55
CA ASP A 96 -1.49 2.50 -15.54
C ASP A 96 -1.18 4.00 -15.47
N ALA A 97 -1.34 4.74 -16.57
CA ALA A 97 -1.16 6.19 -16.59
C ALA A 97 -2.40 6.94 -16.04
N TYR A 98 -3.59 6.36 -16.21
CA TYR A 98 -4.84 6.98 -15.76
C TYR A 98 -5.16 6.68 -14.30
N TYR A 99 -4.87 5.46 -13.83
CA TYR A 99 -5.11 5.02 -12.46
C TYR A 99 -3.84 5.17 -11.61
N TYR A 100 -4.01 5.24 -10.29
CA TYR A 100 -2.90 5.32 -9.34
C TYR A 100 -1.90 4.19 -9.55
N ASN A 101 -0.63 4.56 -9.76
CA ASN A 101 0.48 3.64 -9.90
C ASN A 101 1.35 3.67 -8.62
N PRO A 102 1.32 2.61 -7.78
CA PRO A 102 2.11 2.55 -6.55
C PRO A 102 3.62 2.38 -6.82
N LEU A 103 4.04 2.09 -8.05
CA LEU A 103 5.44 2.01 -8.50
C LEU A 103 5.96 3.35 -9.06
N GLU A 104 5.15 4.40 -9.07
CA GLU A 104 5.56 5.71 -9.58
C GLU A 104 6.79 6.25 -8.84
N ASN A 105 7.71 6.87 -9.60
CA ASN A 105 9.02 7.39 -9.16
C ASN A 105 10.05 6.34 -8.71
N GLN A 106 9.72 5.05 -8.72
CA GLN A 106 10.70 4.02 -8.44
C GLN A 106 11.76 3.96 -9.53
N LYS A 107 13.04 4.01 -9.14
CA LYS A 107 14.18 3.78 -10.03
C LYS A 107 14.97 2.55 -9.58
N LEU A 108 15.29 1.69 -10.54
CA LEU A 108 16.12 0.50 -10.34
C LEU A 108 17.49 0.74 -10.99
N ASP A 109 18.52 0.08 -10.47
CA ASP A 109 19.87 0.10 -11.07
C ASP A 109 19.86 -0.49 -12.50
N GLU A 110 20.67 0.10 -13.38
CA GLU A 110 20.78 -0.23 -14.82
C GLU A 110 21.27 -1.67 -15.04
N ASN A 111 21.97 -2.27 -14.06
CA ASN A 111 22.48 -3.63 -14.10
C ASN A 111 21.41 -4.71 -13.85
N GLY A 112 20.15 -4.32 -13.67
CA GLY A 112 19.01 -5.23 -13.73
C GLY A 112 18.80 -6.13 -12.52
N ASP A 113 19.51 -5.94 -11.40
CA ASP A 113 19.36 -6.81 -10.23
C ASP A 113 19.31 -6.06 -8.88
N PHE A 114 18.20 -6.28 -8.15
CA PHE A 114 17.96 -6.14 -6.71
C PHE A 114 18.22 -4.80 -5.98
N ARG A 115 18.82 -3.78 -6.59
CA ARG A 115 19.05 -2.47 -5.95
C ARG A 115 18.07 -1.41 -6.46
N LYS A 116 17.17 -0.97 -5.57
CA LYS A 116 16.30 0.21 -5.78
C LYS A 116 17.14 1.47 -5.53
N LEU A 117 17.34 2.29 -6.56
CA LEU A 117 18.02 3.59 -6.50
C LEU A 117 17.12 4.71 -5.97
N GLN A 118 15.80 4.60 -6.17
CA GLN A 118 14.81 5.50 -5.57
C GLN A 118 13.58 4.66 -5.18
N PRO A 119 13.01 4.87 -3.98
CA PRO A 119 11.78 4.20 -3.58
C PRO A 119 10.62 4.69 -4.46
N SER A 120 9.54 3.90 -4.54
CA SER A 120 8.31 4.46 -5.08
C SER A 120 7.72 5.49 -4.12
N LYS A 121 6.88 6.39 -4.63
CA LYS A 121 6.20 7.39 -3.80
C LYS A 121 5.38 6.77 -2.65
N MET A 122 4.74 5.64 -2.91
CA MET A 122 3.98 4.88 -1.91
C MET A 122 4.88 4.32 -0.82
N GLU A 123 6.01 3.70 -1.21
CA GLU A 123 6.97 3.16 -0.24
C GLU A 123 7.56 4.28 0.62
N LEU A 124 7.90 5.42 0.02
CA LEU A 124 8.42 6.58 0.74
C LEU A 124 7.40 7.13 1.73
N TYR A 125 6.14 7.32 1.31
CA TYR A 125 5.06 7.76 2.18
C TYR A 125 4.86 6.82 3.37
N GLN A 126 4.79 5.51 3.14
CA GLN A 126 4.66 4.52 4.21
C GLN A 126 5.82 4.60 5.20
N ARG A 127 7.06 4.75 4.72
CA ARG A 127 8.24 4.88 5.58
C ARG A 127 8.24 6.16 6.41
N VAL A 128 7.83 7.29 5.84
CA VAL A 128 7.71 8.57 6.58
C VAL A 128 6.59 8.47 7.61
N TYR A 129 5.45 7.88 7.23
CA TYR A 129 4.35 7.71 8.15
C TYR A 129 4.72 6.85 9.36
N GLN A 130 5.32 5.68 9.13
CA GLN A 130 5.65 4.70 10.18
C GLN A 130 6.73 5.19 11.16
N GLN A 131 7.45 6.27 10.82
CA GLN A 131 8.39 6.94 11.71
C GLN A 131 7.69 7.76 12.81
N VAL A 132 6.53 8.34 12.49
CA VAL A 132 5.81 9.24 13.40
C VAL A 132 4.50 8.65 13.92
N ALA A 133 3.95 7.66 13.22
CA ALA A 133 2.81 6.88 13.68
C ALA A 133 3.28 5.64 14.45
N LEU A 134 2.94 5.63 15.73
CA LEU A 134 3.38 4.66 16.71
C LEU A 134 2.48 3.41 16.69
N GLU A 135 2.39 2.75 15.54
CA GLU A 135 1.76 1.44 15.41
C GLU A 135 2.57 0.37 16.16
N GLN A 136 1.89 -0.67 16.67
CA GLN A 136 2.47 -1.70 17.55
C GLN A 136 3.67 -2.45 16.95
N ASP A 137 3.63 -2.70 15.63
CA ASP A 137 4.72 -3.33 14.89
C ASP A 137 5.48 -2.28 14.08
N ARG A 138 6.78 -2.49 13.98
CA ARG A 138 7.72 -1.61 13.29
C ARG A 138 7.77 -1.93 11.80
N PHE A 139 7.73 -0.92 10.94
CA PHE A 139 7.78 -1.14 9.50
C PHE A 139 9.17 -1.53 9.00
N VAL A 140 9.25 -2.60 8.20
CA VAL A 140 10.52 -3.08 7.62
C VAL A 140 10.64 -2.71 6.15
N ASN A 141 9.67 -3.13 5.34
CA ASN A 141 9.75 -2.98 3.89
C ASN A 141 8.39 -3.11 3.22
N THR A 142 8.29 -2.48 2.04
CA THR A 142 7.21 -2.73 1.08
C THR A 142 7.79 -3.28 -0.23
N SER A 143 7.26 -4.41 -0.67
CA SER A 143 7.47 -4.91 -2.03
C SER A 143 6.19 -4.76 -2.84
N ILE A 144 6.31 -4.19 -4.03
CA ILE A 144 5.16 -3.92 -4.90
C ILE A 144 5.41 -4.67 -6.20
N THR A 145 4.48 -5.54 -6.58
CA THR A 145 4.54 -6.35 -7.79
C THR A 145 3.35 -6.05 -8.67
N LYS A 146 3.60 -5.74 -9.93
CA LYS A 146 2.52 -5.54 -10.90
C LYS A 146 2.01 -6.89 -11.38
N ILE A 147 0.75 -7.20 -11.09
CA ILE A 147 0.10 -8.47 -11.44
C ILE A 147 -0.88 -8.34 -12.62
N GLY A 148 -1.19 -7.11 -13.05
CA GLY A 148 -2.03 -6.87 -14.22
C GLY A 148 -2.15 -5.39 -14.60
N PRO A 149 -2.99 -5.06 -15.60
CA PRO A 149 -3.28 -3.68 -15.99
C PRO A 149 -3.89 -2.89 -14.83
N ALA A 150 -3.22 -1.82 -14.40
CA ALA A 150 -3.55 -1.04 -13.21
C ALA A 150 -3.82 -1.91 -11.96
N THR A 151 -3.19 -3.09 -11.88
CA THR A 151 -3.40 -4.04 -10.79
C THR A 151 -2.05 -4.42 -10.18
N TYR A 152 -1.92 -4.17 -8.88
CA TYR A 152 -0.68 -4.29 -8.13
C TYR A 152 -0.92 -5.09 -6.86
N GLU A 153 0.01 -5.96 -6.53
CA GLU A 153 0.10 -6.62 -5.24
C GLU A 153 1.16 -5.91 -4.40
N VAL A 154 0.83 -5.59 -3.16
CA VAL A 154 1.69 -4.90 -2.22
C VAL A 154 1.88 -5.79 -1.02
N HIS A 155 3.11 -6.20 -0.75
CA HIS A 155 3.48 -6.90 0.48
C HIS A 155 4.17 -5.93 1.41
N GLN A 156 3.53 -5.62 2.53
CA GLN A 156 4.08 -4.84 3.62
C GLN A 156 4.57 -5.78 4.71
N MET A 157 5.85 -5.68 5.04
CA MET A 157 6.48 -6.42 6.12
C MET A 157 6.67 -5.51 7.32
N ASN A 158 6.12 -5.90 8.46
CA ASN A 158 6.38 -5.28 9.74
C ASN A 158 7.12 -6.28 10.65
N PHE A 159 7.70 -5.79 11.73
CA PHE A 159 8.44 -6.58 12.71
C PHE A 159 7.98 -6.20 14.11
N ASN A 160 7.64 -7.19 14.91
CA ASN A 160 7.30 -6.95 16.30
C ASN A 160 8.58 -7.00 17.14
N ASP A 161 9.09 -5.84 17.57
CA ASP A 161 10.37 -5.76 18.30
C ASP A 161 10.31 -6.45 19.68
N PHE A 162 9.12 -6.64 20.23
CA PHE A 162 8.93 -7.36 21.49
C PHE A 162 8.92 -8.88 21.31
N LYS A 163 8.28 -9.40 20.26
CA LYS A 163 8.19 -10.84 19.96
C LYS A 163 9.37 -11.36 19.14
N GLY A 164 10.08 -10.47 18.44
CA GLY A 164 11.14 -10.84 17.52
C GLY A 164 10.65 -11.56 16.25
N ASN A 165 9.40 -11.34 15.84
CA ASN A 165 8.83 -12.00 14.65
C ASN A 165 8.33 -11.00 13.60
N PRO A 166 8.46 -11.34 12.30
CA PRO A 166 7.86 -10.53 11.24
C PRO A 166 6.38 -10.85 11.06
N SER A 167 5.63 -9.83 10.66
CA SER A 167 4.26 -9.93 10.16
C SER A 167 4.22 -9.43 8.71
N ILE A 168 3.42 -10.08 7.86
CA ILE A 168 3.28 -9.70 6.45
C ILE A 168 1.81 -9.43 6.16
N ASN A 169 1.54 -8.24 5.64
CA ASN A 169 0.23 -7.85 5.13
C ASN A 169 0.31 -7.71 3.61
N THR A 170 -0.58 -8.41 2.91
CA THR A 170 -0.68 -8.37 1.45
C THR A 170 -1.95 -7.62 1.05
N TYR A 171 -1.78 -6.61 0.20
CA TYR A 171 -2.87 -5.81 -0.37
C TYR A 171 -2.90 -5.98 -1.88
N VAL A 172 -4.08 -6.11 -2.46
CA VAL A 172 -4.26 -6.02 -3.91
C VAL A 172 -4.90 -4.69 -4.25
N ILE A 173 -4.20 -3.86 -5.02
CA ILE A 173 -4.69 -2.60 -5.56
C ILE A 173 -5.16 -2.86 -6.99
N ASN A 174 -6.45 -2.64 -7.27
CA ASN A 174 -7.03 -2.71 -8.61
C ASN A 174 -7.61 -1.35 -9.00
N LYS A 175 -7.07 -0.75 -10.07
CA LYS A 175 -7.49 0.55 -10.62
C LYS A 175 -7.56 1.64 -9.55
N GLY A 176 -6.53 1.72 -8.71
CA GLY A 176 -6.46 2.69 -7.62
C GLY A 176 -7.52 2.47 -6.53
N LYS A 177 -7.95 1.23 -6.30
CA LYS A 177 -8.73 0.83 -5.10
C LYS A 177 -8.18 -0.45 -4.50
N VAL A 178 -8.17 -0.58 -3.17
CA VAL A 178 -7.86 -1.87 -2.54
C VAL A 178 -9.00 -2.84 -2.79
N ALA A 179 -8.70 -3.93 -3.48
CA ALA A 179 -9.63 -4.99 -3.85
C ALA A 179 -9.64 -6.12 -2.82
N SER A 180 -8.51 -6.41 -2.16
CA SER A 180 -8.42 -7.40 -1.09
C SER A 180 -7.30 -7.07 -0.11
N ILE A 181 -7.51 -7.45 1.14
CA ILE A 181 -6.54 -7.42 2.22
C ILE A 181 -6.39 -8.86 2.71
N GLN A 182 -5.18 -9.39 2.65
CA GLN A 182 -4.80 -10.66 3.27
C GLN A 182 -3.75 -10.31 4.32
N ALA A 183 -4.17 -10.32 5.58
CA ALA A 183 -3.23 -10.21 6.68
C ALA A 183 -2.80 -11.63 7.04
N GLU A 184 -1.52 -11.96 6.88
CA GLU A 184 -0.97 -13.16 7.52
C GLU A 184 -0.78 -12.84 9.00
N THR A 185 -1.89 -12.76 9.69
CA THR A 185 -1.87 -12.57 11.12
C THR A 185 -1.53 -13.90 11.78
N ASN A 186 -0.29 -14.05 12.19
CA ASN A 186 -0.03 -14.82 13.39
C ASN A 186 -0.57 -14.00 14.58
N VAL A 187 -1.91 -13.88 14.72
CA VAL A 187 -2.54 -13.40 15.98
C VAL A 187 -2.42 -14.50 17.01
N ASN A 188 -1.20 -14.84 17.37
CA ASN A 188 -0.95 -15.58 18.59
C ASN A 188 -0.52 -14.52 19.62
N PRO A 189 -1.21 -14.40 20.78
CA PRO A 189 -0.54 -13.84 21.95
C PRO A 189 0.79 -14.60 22.12
N SER A 190 1.87 -13.89 22.45
CA SER A 190 3.23 -14.45 22.49
C SER A 190 3.40 -15.50 23.59
N LEU A 191 2.94 -16.71 23.31
CA LEU A 191 3.45 -17.94 23.91
C LEU A 191 4.70 -18.31 23.11
N ILE A 192 5.81 -17.66 23.45
CA ILE A 192 7.11 -17.99 22.89
C ILE A 192 7.48 -19.37 23.46
N TYR A 193 7.22 -20.41 22.64
CA TYR A 193 7.35 -21.86 22.84
C TYR A 193 6.13 -22.65 23.33
N HIS A 194 5.97 -23.82 22.71
CA HIS A 194 4.87 -24.78 22.77
C HIS A 194 4.13 -24.86 24.12
N GLN A 195 2.98 -24.19 24.19
CA GLN A 195 1.72 -24.69 24.74
C GLN A 195 0.72 -23.53 24.74
N HIS A 196 -0.43 -23.72 24.09
CA HIS A 196 -1.59 -22.88 24.28
C HIS A 196 -2.05 -22.99 25.74
N LEU A 197 -1.46 -22.20 26.64
CA LEU A 197 -2.22 -21.77 27.80
C LEU A 197 -3.22 -20.77 27.25
N VAL A 198 -4.46 -21.23 27.09
CA VAL A 198 -5.63 -20.35 27.03
C VAL A 198 -5.58 -19.55 28.33
N LEU A 199 -4.94 -18.37 28.28
CA LEU A 199 -5.17 -17.35 29.29
C LEU A 199 -6.67 -17.06 29.19
N PRO A 200 -7.44 -17.26 30.27
CA PRO A 200 -8.87 -17.07 30.17
C PRO A 200 -9.14 -15.61 29.74
N ASP A 201 -10.20 -15.41 28.96
CA ASP A 201 -10.61 -14.17 28.28
C ASP A 201 -10.59 -12.87 29.13
N TYR A 202 -10.33 -12.93 30.44
CA TYR A 202 -10.24 -11.79 31.35
C TYR A 202 -8.86 -11.10 31.43
N LEU A 203 -7.82 -11.56 30.72
CA LEU A 203 -6.47 -10.96 30.79
C LEU A 203 -6.13 -9.97 29.67
N VAL A 204 -6.86 -10.02 28.54
CA VAL A 204 -6.71 -9.09 27.42
C VAL A 204 -8.08 -8.48 27.14
N ASP A 205 -8.63 -7.83 28.16
CA ASP A 205 -9.63 -6.81 27.92
C ASP A 205 -8.84 -5.51 27.77
N HIS A 206 -9.14 -4.70 26.75
CA HIS A 206 -8.67 -3.31 26.63
C HIS A 206 -9.31 -2.43 27.73
N GLU A 207 -9.50 -2.98 28.93
CA GLU A 207 -9.98 -2.29 30.11
C GLU A 207 -8.87 -1.33 30.56
N LYS A 208 -9.16 -0.03 30.44
CA LYS A 208 -8.47 1.01 31.20
C LYS A 208 -8.56 0.63 32.66
N ASP A 209 -7.52 0.01 33.22
CA ASP A 209 -7.49 -0.32 34.62
C ASP A 209 -7.34 0.99 35.41
N THR A 210 -8.48 1.57 35.76
CA THR A 210 -8.58 2.73 36.65
C THR A 210 -8.34 2.33 38.11
N SER A 211 -8.08 1.05 38.39
CA SER A 211 -7.68 0.55 39.70
C SER A 211 -6.42 -0.33 39.60
N PRO A 212 -5.22 0.24 39.82
CA PRO A 212 -3.93 -0.44 39.70
C PRO A 212 -3.78 -1.80 40.43
N GLY A 213 -4.69 -2.13 41.35
CA GLY A 213 -4.69 -3.39 42.08
C GLY A 213 -5.04 -4.62 41.25
N THR A 214 -5.89 -4.48 40.22
CA THR A 214 -6.38 -5.66 39.46
C THR A 214 -5.29 -6.19 38.53
N LEU A 215 -4.72 -5.34 37.68
CA LEU A 215 -3.62 -5.72 36.79
C LEU A 215 -2.38 -6.15 37.59
N LYS A 216 -2.03 -5.45 38.67
CA LYS A 216 -0.91 -5.84 39.54
C LYS A 216 -1.08 -7.27 40.08
N SER A 217 -2.26 -7.61 40.59
CA SER A 217 -2.53 -8.97 41.09
C SER A 217 -2.49 -10.04 40.00
N LYS A 218 -2.81 -9.68 38.75
CA LYS A 218 -2.70 -10.56 37.58
C LYS A 218 -1.24 -10.76 37.18
N ILE A 219 -0.45 -9.70 37.15
CA ILE A 219 0.99 -9.73 36.84
C ILE A 219 1.75 -10.54 37.89
N GLU A 220 1.45 -10.40 39.18
CA GLU A 220 2.08 -11.15 40.26
C GLU A 220 1.98 -12.68 40.08
N LYS A 221 0.92 -13.16 39.42
CA LYS A 221 0.69 -14.60 39.13
C LYS A 221 1.50 -15.13 37.95
N LEU A 222 2.14 -14.27 37.15
CA LEU A 222 2.95 -14.69 36.01
C LEU A 222 4.27 -15.34 36.48
N PRO A 223 4.91 -16.20 35.68
CA PRO A 223 6.26 -16.67 35.98
C PRO A 223 7.27 -15.53 36.15
N GLU A 224 8.29 -15.70 37.00
CA GLU A 224 9.36 -14.69 37.18
C GLU A 224 10.14 -14.42 35.89
N SER A 225 10.18 -15.39 34.98
CA SER A 225 10.79 -15.25 33.67
C SER A 225 9.97 -14.42 32.69
N SER A 226 8.76 -13.97 33.04
CA SER A 226 7.90 -13.20 32.14
C SER A 226 8.45 -11.80 31.84
N TRP A 227 8.22 -11.35 30.61
CA TRP A 227 8.47 -10.00 30.13
C TRP A 227 7.16 -9.33 29.73
N LEU A 228 7.01 -8.06 30.11
CA LEU A 228 5.78 -7.29 29.93
C LEU A 228 6.02 -6.19 28.91
N LYS A 229 5.11 -6.03 27.95
CA LYS A 229 5.04 -4.85 27.09
C LYS A 229 3.91 -3.95 27.58
N LEU A 230 4.23 -2.72 27.95
CA LEU A 230 3.34 -1.82 28.67
C LEU A 230 3.23 -0.47 27.98
N LYS A 231 2.02 0.11 27.98
CA LYS A 231 1.77 1.50 27.65
C LYS A 231 1.50 2.29 28.93
N LEU A 232 2.28 3.35 29.13
CA LEU A 232 2.40 4.06 30.41
C LEU A 232 2.22 5.57 30.22
N PRO A 233 1.02 6.10 30.48
CA PRO A 233 0.76 7.54 30.51
C PRO A 233 1.31 8.23 31.76
N PHE A 234 2.00 9.34 31.56
CA PHE A 234 2.51 10.17 32.64
C PHE A 234 1.39 11.00 33.29
N PRO A 235 1.45 11.30 34.60
CA PRO A 235 0.51 12.19 35.26
C PRO A 235 0.56 13.62 34.70
N LYS A 236 1.74 14.04 34.25
CA LYS A 236 1.98 15.29 33.51
C LYS A 236 2.87 14.98 32.32
N PRO A 237 2.64 15.59 31.15
CA PRO A 237 3.52 15.43 30.01
C PRO A 237 4.98 15.76 30.38
N LEU A 238 5.92 14.97 29.89
CA LEU A 238 7.35 15.21 30.08
C LEU A 238 7.91 15.98 28.89
N THR A 239 8.75 16.96 29.16
CA THR A 239 9.57 17.61 28.14
C THR A 239 10.62 16.63 27.60
N TRP A 240 11.25 16.93 26.45
CA TRP A 240 12.29 16.06 25.89
C TRP A 240 13.44 15.82 26.88
N ASP A 241 13.98 16.86 27.52
CA ASP A 241 15.06 16.74 28.50
C ASP A 241 14.67 15.86 29.71
N ASN A 242 13.44 16.02 30.22
CA ASN A 242 12.93 15.21 31.33
C ASN A 242 12.71 13.75 30.91
N LEU A 243 12.26 13.51 29.68
CA LEU A 243 12.13 12.16 29.13
C LEU A 243 13.51 11.49 28.97
N GLN A 244 14.51 12.21 28.47
CA GLN A 244 15.89 11.71 28.37
C GLN A 244 16.45 11.33 29.73
N GLN A 245 16.26 12.20 30.73
CA GLN A 245 16.67 11.92 32.11
C GLN A 245 15.97 10.65 32.62
N PHE A 246 14.64 10.56 32.46
CA PHE A 246 13.86 9.38 32.88
C PHE A 246 14.37 8.09 32.23
N ILE A 247 14.65 8.09 30.93
CA ILE A 247 15.21 6.93 30.22
C ILE A 247 16.60 6.56 30.80
N SER A 248 17.44 7.55 31.07
CA SER A 248 18.80 7.32 31.60
C SER A 248 18.82 6.75 33.02
N GLU A 249 17.80 7.05 33.82
CA GLU A 249 17.63 6.56 35.20
C GLU A 249 17.15 5.09 35.25
N HIS A 250 16.67 4.56 34.12
CA HIS A 250 16.07 3.23 34.01
C HIS A 250 16.72 2.35 32.91
N PRO A 251 18.04 2.06 32.99
CA PRO A 251 18.74 1.25 32.00
C PRO A 251 18.25 -0.21 31.90
N GLU A 252 17.50 -0.68 32.89
CA GLU A 252 16.88 -2.01 32.94
C GLU A 252 15.59 -2.13 32.12
N VAL A 253 15.07 -1.03 31.58
CA VAL A 253 13.83 -0.95 30.80
C VAL A 253 14.13 -0.68 29.33
N THR A 254 13.46 -1.40 28.44
CA THR A 254 13.52 -1.14 27.00
C THR A 254 12.43 -0.13 26.63
N PHE A 255 12.81 1.02 26.07
CA PHE A 255 11.88 2.06 25.64
C PHE A 255 11.65 1.98 24.13
N TYR A 256 10.41 1.74 23.71
CA TYR A 256 10.07 1.62 22.29
C TYR A 256 9.62 2.94 21.70
N THR A 257 8.68 3.63 22.34
CA THR A 257 8.05 4.83 21.79
C THR A 257 7.74 5.86 22.85
N ALA A 258 7.64 7.12 22.41
CA ALA A 258 7.10 8.22 23.20
C ALA A 258 6.10 9.02 22.35
N THR A 259 4.88 9.16 22.86
CA THR A 259 3.78 9.82 22.14
C THR A 259 3.65 11.27 22.54
N LEU A 260 3.48 12.15 21.54
CA LEU A 260 3.29 13.58 21.73
C LEU A 260 2.07 13.88 22.61
N LYS A 261 2.15 14.98 23.33
CA LYS A 261 1.02 15.53 24.07
C LYS A 261 -0.12 15.89 23.12
N GLY A 262 -1.33 15.45 23.46
CA GLY A 262 -2.55 15.74 22.70
C GLY A 262 -2.83 14.76 21.55
N PHE A 263 -2.02 13.70 21.41
CA PHE A 263 -2.19 12.67 20.38
C PHE A 263 -2.17 11.27 21.02
N ASP A 264 -2.87 10.33 20.40
CA ASP A 264 -2.97 8.96 20.91
C ASP A 264 -1.84 8.04 20.43
N ASN A 265 -1.25 8.35 19.27
CA ASN A 265 -0.27 7.50 18.60
C ASN A 265 0.68 8.27 17.64
N LEU A 266 0.78 9.59 17.75
CA LEU A 266 1.78 10.36 17.02
C LEU A 266 2.96 10.70 17.93
N GLY A 267 4.19 10.41 17.50
CA GLY A 267 5.38 10.77 18.27
C GLY A 267 6.66 10.20 17.71
N VAL A 268 7.52 9.68 18.59
CA VAL A 268 8.85 9.20 18.22
C VAL A 268 9.04 7.74 18.62
N ARG A 269 9.74 6.99 17.76
CA ARG A 269 10.32 5.69 18.10
C ARG A 269 11.71 5.93 18.70
N LEU A 270 11.98 5.32 19.85
CA LEU A 270 13.17 5.55 20.69
C LEU A 270 14.24 4.46 20.56
N ASP A 271 13.96 3.38 19.82
CA ASP A 271 14.65 2.10 19.97
C ASP A 271 16.19 2.16 19.89
N TYR A 272 16.79 1.42 20.83
CA TYR A 272 18.18 1.35 21.24
C TYR A 272 18.92 0.10 20.75
N GLU A 273 18.22 -0.87 20.12
CA GLU A 273 18.90 -2.06 19.60
C GLU A 273 19.24 -1.94 18.12
N ASN A 274 20.51 -2.19 17.82
CA ASN A 274 21.11 -2.18 16.47
C ASN A 274 20.51 -3.28 15.57
N ASN A 275 19.23 -3.22 15.23
CA ASN A 275 18.63 -4.06 14.20
C ASN A 275 18.42 -3.26 12.91
N TYR A 276 19.40 -3.46 12.02
CA TYR A 276 19.76 -2.78 10.77
C TYR A 276 18.70 -2.78 9.64
N THR A 277 17.41 -2.69 9.94
CA THR A 277 16.36 -2.73 8.90
C THR A 277 15.23 -1.74 9.11
N ASP A 278 15.31 -0.87 10.12
CA ASP A 278 14.22 0.00 10.47
C ASP A 278 14.19 1.30 9.67
N THR A 279 12.99 1.70 9.23
CA THR A 279 12.71 3.04 8.67
C THR A 279 13.60 3.44 7.48
N LEU A 280 13.57 4.68 6.99
CA LEU A 280 14.42 5.14 5.87
C LEU A 280 15.94 5.09 6.17
N SER A 281 16.29 4.59 7.35
CA SER A 281 17.42 5.08 8.12
C SER A 281 18.22 3.95 8.80
N GLY A 282 17.73 2.71 8.77
CA GLY A 282 18.39 1.54 9.36
C GLY A 282 19.24 0.70 8.41
N PHE A 283 19.29 1.01 7.12
CA PHE A 283 20.24 0.35 6.22
C PHE A 283 21.53 1.16 6.15
N ASN A 284 22.66 0.49 6.32
CA ASN A 284 23.93 0.88 5.72
C ASN A 284 23.63 1.55 4.36
N ILE A 285 23.83 2.87 4.32
CA ILE A 285 23.62 3.76 3.18
C ILE A 285 24.59 3.28 2.10
N PRO A 286 24.15 2.40 1.17
CA PRO A 286 24.12 2.82 -0.22
C PRO A 286 23.02 2.07 -1.00
N LYS A 287 21.75 2.38 -0.75
CA LYS A 287 20.66 1.87 -1.62
C LYS A 287 20.09 2.96 -2.50
N TYR A 288 19.75 4.10 -1.93
CA TYR A 288 19.25 5.23 -2.72
C TYR A 288 20.38 6.12 -3.23
N ASP A 289 20.15 6.67 -4.41
CA ASP A 289 21.03 7.63 -5.07
C ASP A 289 21.25 8.86 -4.16
N SER A 290 22.49 9.30 -4.00
CA SER A 290 22.82 10.43 -3.13
C SER A 290 22.14 11.71 -3.59
N VAL A 291 21.96 11.89 -4.90
CA VAL A 291 21.25 13.06 -5.46
C VAL A 291 19.79 13.08 -5.04
N PHE A 292 19.15 11.90 -4.97
CA PHE A 292 17.78 11.79 -4.47
C PHE A 292 17.69 12.18 -3.00
N ILE A 293 18.62 11.67 -2.18
CA ILE A 293 18.66 11.98 -0.75
C ILE A 293 18.93 13.47 -0.52
N GLU A 294 19.89 14.06 -1.22
CA GLU A 294 20.21 15.48 -1.12
C GLU A 294 19.01 16.37 -1.49
N GLN A 295 18.27 16.01 -2.55
CA GLN A 295 17.07 16.76 -2.93
C GLN A 295 15.95 16.61 -1.90
N LEU A 296 15.75 15.40 -1.37
CA LEU A 296 14.73 15.13 -0.37
C LEU A 296 15.03 15.88 0.94
N GLU A 297 16.27 15.85 1.41
CA GLU A 297 16.73 16.57 2.61
C GLU A 297 16.73 18.09 2.43
N LYS A 298 16.89 18.58 1.19
CA LYS A 298 16.74 20.01 0.88
C LYS A 298 15.30 20.49 1.05
N ASP A 299 14.34 19.68 0.62
CA ASP A 299 12.91 20.02 0.70
C ASP A 299 12.33 19.72 2.09
N TYR A 300 12.87 18.71 2.78
CA TYR A 300 12.46 18.25 4.10
C TYR A 300 13.69 17.93 4.97
N PRO A 301 14.26 18.92 5.66
CA PRO A 301 15.48 18.73 6.45
C PRO A 301 15.28 17.77 7.62
N GLN A 302 16.21 16.84 7.82
CA GLN A 302 16.12 15.79 8.82
C GLN A 302 14.92 14.84 8.63
N LEU A 303 14.38 14.72 7.42
CA LEU A 303 13.34 13.72 7.14
C LEU A 303 13.89 12.30 7.31
N ILE A 304 15.17 12.10 6.98
CA ILE A 304 15.89 10.86 7.17
C ILE A 304 16.83 11.02 8.36
N SER A 305 16.53 10.34 9.48
CA SER A 305 17.53 10.19 10.56
C SER A 305 18.72 9.39 10.03
N PRO A 306 19.97 9.83 10.13
CA PRO A 306 21.12 9.03 9.69
C PRO A 306 21.28 7.70 10.45
N THR A 307 20.56 7.54 11.56
CA THR A 307 20.77 6.46 12.53
C THR A 307 19.60 5.50 12.72
N GLY A 308 18.50 5.66 11.98
CA GLY A 308 17.34 4.76 12.07
C GLY A 308 16.28 5.24 13.05
N THR A 309 16.70 5.82 14.16
CA THR A 309 15.85 6.10 15.32
C THR A 309 16.13 7.49 15.91
N ILE A 310 15.19 8.01 16.69
CA ILE A 310 15.44 9.18 17.53
C ILE A 310 16.14 8.68 18.79
N ARG A 311 17.38 9.14 18.98
CA ARG A 311 18.19 8.75 20.14
C ARG A 311 17.93 9.70 21.29
N PRO A 312 17.84 9.21 22.54
CA PRO A 312 17.84 10.06 23.72
C PRO A 312 19.11 10.88 23.93
N SER A 313 20.08 10.87 23.02
CA SER A 313 21.21 11.82 23.00
C SER A 313 21.00 13.01 22.07
N MET A 314 19.93 13.03 21.25
CA MET A 314 19.63 14.13 20.33
C MET A 314 19.12 15.36 21.08
N THR A 315 19.29 16.54 20.50
CA THR A 315 18.74 17.77 21.09
C THR A 315 17.23 17.88 20.82
N GLU A 316 16.50 18.64 21.64
CA GLU A 316 15.07 18.90 21.40
C GLU A 316 14.84 19.49 19.99
N ASP A 317 15.70 20.42 19.55
CA ASP A 317 15.59 21.06 18.24
C ASP A 317 15.74 20.06 17.08
N ASP A 318 16.61 19.07 17.20
CA ASP A 318 16.74 18.00 16.20
C ASP A 318 15.47 17.14 16.16
N VAL A 319 14.95 16.74 17.33
CA VAL A 319 13.73 15.92 17.38
C VAL A 319 12.51 16.69 16.85
N LYS A 320 12.39 17.99 17.17
CA LYS A 320 11.36 18.87 16.60
C LYS A 320 11.50 18.99 15.09
N SER A 321 12.71 19.21 14.59
CA SER A 321 12.97 19.34 13.14
C SER A 321 12.58 18.06 12.40
N PHE A 322 12.98 16.90 12.92
CA PHE A 322 12.58 15.59 12.41
C PHE A 322 11.06 15.44 12.33
N LEU A 323 10.34 15.71 13.43
CA LEU A 323 8.88 15.60 13.48
C LEU A 323 8.20 16.56 12.51
N ILE A 324 8.66 17.82 12.46
CA ILE A 324 8.14 18.85 11.56
C ILE A 324 8.30 18.40 10.10
N SER A 325 9.47 17.89 9.72
CA SER A 325 9.71 17.42 8.35
C SER A 325 8.85 16.23 7.98
N ASN A 326 8.72 15.24 8.88
CA ASN A 326 7.84 14.09 8.66
C ASN A 326 6.37 14.53 8.48
N PHE A 327 5.81 15.33 9.38
CA PHE A 327 4.43 15.80 9.25
C PHE A 327 4.21 16.71 8.04
N THR A 328 5.19 17.55 7.70
CA THR A 328 5.11 18.42 6.50
C THR A 328 5.10 17.57 5.22
N TYR A 329 5.94 16.54 5.14
CA TYR A 329 5.94 15.60 4.03
C TYR A 329 4.58 14.91 3.88
N LEU A 330 4.04 14.34 4.98
CA LEU A 330 2.75 13.64 4.96
C LEU A 330 1.58 14.54 4.55
N LEU A 331 1.65 15.83 4.87
CA LEU A 331 0.65 16.83 4.46
C LEU A 331 0.79 17.29 3.01
N ASN A 332 2.00 17.29 2.48
CA ASN A 332 2.28 17.69 1.11
C ASN A 332 1.94 16.59 0.11
N HIS A 333 1.89 15.32 0.53
CA HIS A 333 1.66 14.16 -0.34
C HIS A 333 0.45 13.30 0.08
N PRO A 334 -0.75 13.90 0.32
CA PRO A 334 -1.92 13.18 0.82
C PRO A 334 -2.44 12.09 -0.14
N GLU A 335 -2.17 12.22 -1.44
CA GLU A 335 -2.54 11.27 -2.48
C GLU A 335 -1.82 9.91 -2.35
N ASP A 336 -0.69 9.88 -1.65
CA ASP A 336 0.09 8.67 -1.43
C ASP A 336 -0.30 7.91 -0.16
N ASN A 337 -1.29 8.43 0.58
CA ASN A 337 -1.87 7.78 1.76
C ASN A 337 -2.77 6.57 1.45
N PHE A 338 -2.45 5.81 0.42
CA PHE A 338 -3.36 4.87 -0.23
C PHE A 338 -3.73 3.66 0.65
N VAL A 339 -2.79 3.18 1.46
CA VAL A 339 -2.97 1.96 2.29
C VAL A 339 -3.72 2.25 3.59
N GLN A 340 -3.55 3.43 4.20
CA GLN A 340 -4.23 3.70 5.47
C GLN A 340 -5.70 4.01 5.31
N TYR A 341 -6.08 4.71 4.24
CA TYR A 341 -7.48 4.92 3.86
C TYR A 341 -8.26 3.60 3.72
N THR A 342 -7.58 2.50 3.41
CA THR A 342 -8.19 1.20 3.15
C THR A 342 -8.05 0.22 4.32
N ALA A 343 -7.08 0.43 5.21
CA ALA A 343 -6.96 -0.28 6.49
C ALA A 343 -7.83 0.30 7.62
N GLY A 344 -8.53 1.42 7.40
CA GLY A 344 -9.35 2.08 8.42
C GLY A 344 -8.54 2.79 9.50
N ILE A 345 -7.23 2.97 9.28
CA ILE A 345 -6.34 3.73 10.14
C ILE A 345 -6.43 5.18 9.68
N PHE A 346 -7.27 5.97 10.36
CA PHE A 346 -7.52 7.36 9.99
C PHE A 346 -6.69 8.27 10.89
N HIS A 347 -5.47 8.61 10.47
CA HIS A 347 -4.95 9.92 10.84
C HIS A 347 -5.54 10.94 9.89
N GLN A 348 -6.35 11.81 10.47
CA GLN A 348 -6.92 12.87 9.69
C GLN A 348 -5.79 13.84 9.35
N LYS A 349 -5.81 14.39 8.14
CA LYS A 349 -4.98 15.54 7.76
C LYS A 349 -4.92 16.60 8.88
N GLN A 350 -6.01 16.73 9.63
CA GLN A 350 -6.13 17.58 10.80
C GLN A 350 -5.14 17.24 11.93
N ASP A 351 -4.88 15.98 12.21
CA ASP A 351 -3.97 15.56 13.28
C ASP A 351 -2.54 16.02 12.98
N TYR A 352 -2.07 15.83 11.74
CA TYR A 352 -0.75 16.32 11.31
C TYR A 352 -0.68 17.84 11.35
N GLN A 353 -1.75 18.55 10.97
CA GLN A 353 -1.82 20.00 11.06
C GLN A 353 -1.77 20.50 12.51
N ASN A 354 -2.49 19.82 13.40
CA ASN A 354 -2.49 20.12 14.84
C ASN A 354 -1.10 19.86 15.43
N ALA A 355 -0.47 18.74 15.07
CA ALA A 355 0.87 18.38 15.53
C ALA A 355 1.91 19.42 15.09
N LEU A 356 1.89 19.82 13.81
CA LEU A 356 2.76 20.90 13.31
C LEU A 356 2.52 22.23 14.00
N THR A 357 1.27 22.54 14.33
CA THR A 357 0.93 23.80 15.01
C THR A 357 1.47 23.79 16.44
N SER A 358 1.35 22.67 17.15
CA SER A 358 1.89 22.54 18.52
C SER A 358 3.42 22.57 18.50
N LEU A 359 4.08 21.80 17.63
CA LEU A 359 5.55 21.73 17.55
C LEU A 359 6.23 23.07 17.25
N LYS A 360 5.54 23.98 16.55
CA LYS A 360 6.08 25.32 16.22
C LYS A 360 5.92 26.34 17.34
N ASN A 361 4.96 26.15 18.24
CA ASN A 361 4.57 27.15 19.23
C ASN A 361 4.87 26.73 20.67
N ASP A 362 5.01 25.43 20.91
CA ASP A 362 5.11 24.85 22.23
C ASP A 362 6.46 24.13 22.44
N GLU A 363 6.75 23.81 23.70
CA GLU A 363 7.83 22.89 24.08
C GLU A 363 7.52 21.46 23.62
N LEU A 364 8.53 20.66 23.29
CA LEU A 364 8.32 19.27 22.90
C LEU A 364 7.95 18.43 24.12
N GLU A 365 6.65 18.11 24.24
CA GLU A 365 6.11 17.36 25.37
C GLU A 365 5.50 16.01 24.96
N PHE A 366 5.67 14.99 25.81
CA PHE A 366 5.21 13.62 25.61
C PHE A 366 4.24 13.18 26.70
N SER A 367 3.12 12.59 26.32
CA SER A 367 2.04 12.19 27.24
C SER A 367 2.17 10.77 27.78
N HIS A 368 2.77 9.87 27.01
CA HIS A 368 2.93 8.47 27.39
C HIS A 368 4.09 7.81 26.65
N ILE A 369 4.58 6.73 27.22
CA ILE A 369 5.63 5.87 26.65
C ILE A 369 5.14 4.43 26.48
N GLU A 370 5.74 3.72 25.54
CA GLU A 370 5.63 2.27 25.43
C GLU A 370 6.97 1.63 25.78
N VAL A 371 6.95 0.64 26.67
CA VAL A 371 8.15 0.01 27.21
C VAL A 371 8.02 -1.50 27.28
N ALA A 372 9.15 -2.20 27.31
CA ALA A 372 9.24 -3.57 27.79
C ALA A 372 10.13 -3.69 29.02
N LEU A 373 9.71 -4.53 29.96
CA LEU A 373 10.46 -4.80 31.19
C LEU A 373 10.25 -6.24 31.70
N PRO A 374 11.22 -6.81 32.42
CA PRO A 374 11.02 -8.08 33.12
C PRO A 374 10.02 -7.91 34.26
N LYS A 375 9.20 -8.94 34.52
CA LYS A 375 8.20 -8.94 35.61
C LYS A 375 8.82 -8.52 36.95
N SER A 376 10.04 -8.95 37.23
CA SER A 376 10.74 -8.72 38.51
C SER A 376 10.89 -7.24 38.89
N ILE A 377 10.88 -6.31 37.93
CA ILE A 377 11.02 -4.86 38.20
C ILE A 377 9.70 -4.10 38.04
N TYR A 378 8.61 -4.76 37.67
CA TYR A 378 7.31 -4.12 37.41
C TYR A 378 6.85 -3.25 38.58
N SER A 379 6.88 -3.80 39.80
CA SER A 379 6.36 -3.11 40.99
C SER A 379 7.21 -1.93 41.46
N THR A 380 8.48 -1.88 41.06
CA THR A 380 9.39 -0.77 41.41
C THR A 380 9.41 0.31 40.33
N PHE A 381 9.23 -0.07 39.07
CA PHE A 381 9.19 0.86 37.95
C PHE A 381 7.82 1.50 37.76
N VAL A 382 6.75 0.69 37.75
CA VAL A 382 5.37 1.17 37.52
C VAL A 382 4.76 1.60 38.86
N THR A 383 4.95 2.87 39.20
CA THR A 383 4.39 3.51 40.39
C THR A 383 3.32 4.53 40.02
N LEU A 384 2.36 4.76 40.92
CA LEU A 384 1.31 5.78 40.72
C LEU A 384 1.85 7.22 40.77
N ASP A 385 3.03 7.41 41.36
CA ASP A 385 3.70 8.71 41.36
C ASP A 385 4.23 9.05 39.96
N ASN A 386 4.61 8.03 39.19
CA ASN A 386 5.21 8.18 37.86
C ASN A 386 4.22 7.99 36.72
N PHE A 387 3.08 7.30 36.94
CA PHE A 387 2.12 6.96 35.89
C PHE A 387 0.66 7.05 36.35
N HIS A 388 -0.22 7.53 35.45
CA HIS A 388 -1.65 7.71 35.74
C HIS A 388 -2.42 6.38 35.79
N TYR A 389 -2.16 5.52 34.81
CA TYR A 389 -2.62 4.13 34.74
C TYR A 389 -1.60 3.32 33.94
N VAL A 390 -1.84 2.03 33.80
CA VAL A 390 -1.00 1.13 33.01
C VAL A 390 -1.87 0.26 32.13
N THR A 391 -1.47 0.10 30.87
CA THR A 391 -2.07 -0.86 29.94
C THR A 391 -1.04 -1.94 29.62
N LEU A 392 -1.42 -3.20 29.76
CA LEU A 392 -0.64 -4.34 29.27
C LEU A 392 -0.95 -4.53 27.78
N GLU A 393 0.00 -4.20 26.91
CA GLU A 393 -0.14 -4.32 25.45
C GLU A 393 0.20 -5.74 24.98
N ASP A 394 1.22 -6.36 25.59
CA ASP A 394 1.64 -7.73 25.26
C ASP A 394 2.43 -8.38 26.40
N LEU A 395 2.62 -9.69 26.31
CA LEU A 395 3.31 -10.52 27.30
C LEU A 395 4.14 -11.60 26.60
N ALA A 396 5.36 -11.81 27.06
CA ALA A 396 6.21 -12.93 26.69
C ALA A 396 6.48 -13.80 27.94
N ILE A 397 6.22 -15.10 27.84
CA ILE A 397 6.47 -16.06 28.93
C ILE A 397 7.55 -17.04 28.47
N PHE A 398 8.67 -17.06 29.18
CA PHE A 398 9.70 -18.07 28.96
C PHE A 398 9.50 -19.21 29.95
N SER A 399 8.93 -20.35 29.53
CA SER A 399 8.82 -21.50 30.43
C SER A 399 10.23 -22.01 30.78
N MET A 400 10.59 -22.02 32.05
CA MET A 400 11.63 -22.94 32.49
C MET A 400 11.02 -24.34 32.38
N TYR A 401 11.56 -25.20 31.51
CA TYR A 401 11.40 -26.64 31.69
C TYR A 401 12.03 -26.98 33.06
N GLN A 402 11.21 -27.05 34.11
CA GLN A 402 11.54 -27.87 35.26
C GLN A 402 11.49 -29.32 34.77
N THR A 403 12.68 -29.85 34.48
CA THR A 403 12.90 -31.28 34.36
C THR A 403 12.92 -31.82 35.78
N ASP A 404 11.81 -32.43 36.20
CA ASP A 404 11.82 -33.43 37.28
C ASP A 404 12.17 -34.81 36.70
#